data_AF-A0A6H9KZU2-F1
#
_entry.id   AF-A0A6H9KZU2-F1
#
_cell.length_a   1.000
_cell.length_b   1.000
_cell.length_c   1.000
_cell.angle_alpha   90.00
_cell.angle_beta   90.00
_cell.angle_gamma   90.00
#
_symmetry.space_group_name_H-M   'P 1'
#
loop_
_entity.id
_entity.type
_entity.pdbx_description
1 polymer ?
#
loop_
_entity_poly.entity_id
_entity_poly.type
_entity_poly.pdbx_seq_one_letter_code
_entity_poly.pdbx_strand_id
1 'polypeptide(L)'
;MQNYFHKFIIPVMGTGHSIDSPIRVAPYGISSVISMLDDVLMEDIREYYCKKYNLEFAKIAKKEFDGRAKRVTAYLETVKEIVNLKVEEIKNLPFFEENEKTKYFEMLPDDGILKQTYQKLQNLTSKEEREKLAKELTELITPGSIDVNIMVKVDPTKYNKDNSPMSFEFSDAKSALRGYANSSLESSVVFSAGINQSLFAYMTKFKDFYRNEKGEIKKKIIIKVSDFRSALIQGKYMAKKGLEVSEFRIESGLNCGGHAFSAKGSILPVVLKEFAENRNNFKEQFRPFIKNFYEKMGWEFVEKENETEPLITVQGGIGNHGEVERLFEEFKIDQTGWASPFLLVPEATCIDDPTMQLLINATEEDLYLSDVSPLGIPFNNIRNTGSELWTKERIAKGTPGSPCPKKYAVTTKEYTETEICIASRQYQKLKLDEIEASEEFSFEEKQFYSEAAMERTCICAHLGNGALIALGIEDDPKKTPQSICPGPNIAWFDRKYSLKEMVDHIYGRIASLVPEERPHMFAKELTLNVNFFEKKIRNHRFFPFSEKEFKEYKKNIQSGFDYCTELSQKTPFKLENIESVKQMLEELKFKFDYVCIKYENQLEIA
;
A
#
# COMPACT_ATOMS: atom_id res chain seq x y z
N MET A 1 -6.99 -12.05 -21.34
CA MET A 1 -6.76 -11.98 -19.88
C MET A 1 -5.38 -11.39 -19.69
N GLN A 2 -5.21 -10.46 -18.75
CA GLN A 2 -3.88 -9.97 -18.39
C GLN A 2 -3.21 -11.11 -17.63
N ASN A 3 -2.27 -11.81 -18.27
CA ASN A 3 -1.52 -12.86 -17.62
C ASN A 3 -0.52 -12.20 -16.68
N TYR A 4 -0.90 -12.02 -15.42
CA TYR A 4 0.10 -11.74 -14.40
C TYR A 4 1.01 -12.96 -14.29
N PHE A 5 2.29 -12.78 -14.59
CA PHE A 5 3.26 -13.87 -14.51
C PHE A 5 3.51 -14.34 -13.08
N HIS A 6 3.38 -13.41 -12.13
CA HIS A 6 3.48 -13.70 -10.71
C HIS A 6 2.10 -13.72 -10.05
N LYS A 7 1.99 -14.57 -9.03
CA LYS A 7 0.81 -14.67 -8.15
C LYS A 7 0.88 -13.69 -6.97
N PHE A 8 1.87 -12.81 -6.98
CA PHE A 8 2.03 -11.75 -6.00
C PHE A 8 2.35 -10.42 -6.68
N ILE A 9 2.13 -9.33 -5.96
CA ILE A 9 2.46 -7.96 -6.36
C ILE A 9 3.21 -7.25 -5.24
N ILE A 10 4.03 -6.26 -5.58
CA ILE A 10 4.68 -5.37 -4.60
C ILE A 10 3.81 -4.11 -4.44
N PRO A 11 3.09 -3.93 -3.32
CA PRO A 11 2.20 -2.79 -3.12
C PRO A 11 2.98 -1.49 -2.92
N VAL A 12 2.23 -0.37 -2.87
CA VAL A 12 2.79 0.95 -2.55
C VAL A 12 3.35 0.95 -1.12
N MET A 13 4.57 1.45 -0.94
CA MET A 13 5.28 1.46 0.36
C MET A 13 5.64 2.88 0.81
N GLY A 14 4.71 3.82 0.69
CA GLY A 14 4.98 5.25 0.96
C GLY A 14 5.36 6.00 -0.31
N THR A 15 5.80 7.26 -0.16
CA THR A 15 6.09 8.13 -1.31
C THR A 15 7.44 7.84 -1.95
N GLY A 16 8.46 7.48 -1.17
CA GLY A 16 9.81 7.21 -1.68
C GLY A 16 10.15 5.74 -1.87
N HIS A 17 9.76 4.85 -0.96
CA HIS A 17 10.35 3.51 -0.91
C HIS A 17 10.02 2.61 -2.11
N SER A 18 8.86 2.81 -2.75
CA SER A 18 8.45 2.09 -3.97
C SER A 18 8.43 2.95 -5.22
N ILE A 19 9.03 4.15 -5.18
CA ILE A 19 8.93 5.12 -6.28
C ILE A 19 9.59 4.62 -7.57
N ASP A 20 10.69 3.88 -7.45
CA ASP A 20 11.44 3.30 -8.55
C ASP A 20 11.34 1.77 -8.61
N SER A 21 10.50 1.15 -7.77
CA SER A 21 10.30 -0.31 -7.77
C SER A 21 10.00 -0.86 -9.17
N PRO A 22 9.17 -0.23 -10.01
CA PRO A 22 8.95 -0.75 -11.36
C PRO A 22 10.22 -0.78 -12.23
N ILE A 23 11.11 0.21 -12.12
CA ILE A 23 12.42 0.19 -12.81
C ILE A 23 13.24 -1.03 -12.37
N ARG A 24 13.12 -1.42 -11.09
CA ARG A 24 13.88 -2.51 -10.49
C ARG A 24 13.32 -3.88 -10.86
N VAL A 25 12.01 -4.10 -10.69
CA VAL A 25 11.40 -5.44 -10.73
C VAL A 25 10.52 -5.74 -11.94
N ALA A 26 9.97 -4.72 -12.62
CA ALA A 26 9.13 -4.94 -13.79
C ALA A 26 9.85 -5.71 -14.92
N PRO A 27 11.17 -5.56 -15.16
CA PRO A 27 11.87 -6.37 -16.16
C PRO A 27 11.78 -7.89 -15.92
N TYR A 28 11.44 -8.32 -14.70
CA TYR A 28 11.24 -9.73 -14.34
C TYR A 28 9.78 -10.16 -14.31
N GLY A 29 8.86 -9.37 -14.86
CA GLY A 29 7.42 -9.69 -14.84
C GLY A 29 6.70 -9.34 -13.54
N ILE A 30 7.40 -8.82 -12.53
CA ILE A 30 6.82 -8.50 -11.21
C ILE A 30 6.16 -7.12 -11.25
N SER A 31 4.87 -7.06 -10.89
CA SER A 31 4.11 -5.81 -10.86
C SER A 31 4.34 -5.06 -9.55
N SER A 32 4.47 -3.73 -9.63
CA SER A 32 4.68 -2.88 -8.45
C SER A 32 4.03 -1.51 -8.58
N VAL A 33 3.82 -0.82 -7.45
CA VAL A 33 2.99 0.39 -7.37
C VAL A 33 3.78 1.64 -6.95
N ILE A 34 3.68 2.70 -7.75
CA ILE A 34 4.25 4.03 -7.48
C ILE A 34 3.20 4.94 -6.80
N SER A 35 3.55 5.62 -5.71
CA SER A 35 2.68 6.68 -5.16
C SER A 35 2.80 7.97 -5.97
N MET A 36 1.70 8.53 -6.46
CA MET A 36 1.70 9.81 -7.21
C MET A 36 1.53 11.05 -6.33
N LEU A 37 1.73 10.91 -5.02
CA LEU A 37 1.47 12.00 -4.07
C LEU A 37 2.56 13.09 -4.09
N ASP A 38 3.84 12.69 -4.11
CA ASP A 38 4.98 13.62 -4.11
C ASP A 38 5.54 13.80 -5.53
N ASP A 39 4.89 14.67 -6.29
CA ASP A 39 5.30 15.03 -7.64
C ASP A 39 6.66 15.73 -7.69
N VAL A 40 7.12 16.33 -6.58
CA VAL A 40 8.44 16.98 -6.53
C VAL A 40 9.52 15.92 -6.37
N LEU A 41 9.32 14.93 -5.51
CA LEU A 41 10.21 13.78 -5.39
C LEU A 41 10.35 13.01 -6.71
N MET A 42 9.23 12.83 -7.44
CA MET A 42 9.25 12.24 -8.77
C MET A 42 10.18 12.97 -9.73
N GLU A 43 10.18 14.31 -9.71
CA GLU A 43 11.03 15.11 -10.59
C GLU A 43 12.52 15.02 -10.23
N ASP A 44 12.84 15.03 -8.94
CA ASP A 44 14.23 14.86 -8.46
C ASP A 44 14.77 13.47 -8.85
N ILE A 45 13.95 12.43 -8.72
CA ILE A 45 14.31 11.06 -9.09
C ILE A 45 14.33 10.88 -10.62
N ARG A 46 13.44 11.57 -11.36
CA ARG A 46 13.47 11.61 -12.82
C ARG A 46 14.80 12.18 -13.33
N GLU A 47 15.26 13.29 -12.74
CA GLU A 47 16.56 13.90 -13.09
C GLU A 47 17.71 12.90 -12.91
N TYR A 48 17.74 12.20 -11.78
CA TYR A 48 18.73 11.15 -11.51
C TYR A 48 18.69 10.03 -12.56
N TYR A 49 17.50 9.48 -12.86
CA TYR A 49 17.37 8.36 -13.77
C TYR A 49 17.59 8.73 -15.23
N CYS A 50 17.15 9.91 -15.68
CA CYS A 50 17.49 10.43 -17.00
C CYS A 50 19.00 10.53 -17.17
N LYS A 51 19.72 11.07 -16.17
CA LYS A 51 21.19 11.11 -16.20
C LYS A 51 21.81 9.71 -16.24
N LYS A 52 21.32 8.78 -15.41
CA LYS A 52 21.84 7.40 -15.31
C LYS A 52 21.68 6.61 -16.62
N TYR A 53 20.58 6.82 -17.34
CA TYR A 53 20.24 6.12 -18.58
C TYR A 53 20.50 6.95 -19.84
N ASN A 54 21.13 8.12 -19.71
CA ASN A 54 21.41 9.04 -20.82
C ASN A 54 20.14 9.42 -21.64
N LEU A 55 19.04 9.69 -20.93
CA LEU A 55 17.77 10.14 -21.50
C LEU A 55 17.67 11.67 -21.44
N GLU A 56 16.88 12.26 -22.35
CA GLU A 56 16.65 13.71 -22.34
C GLU A 56 15.92 14.16 -21.07
N PHE A 57 16.38 15.26 -20.47
CA PHE A 57 15.79 15.83 -19.28
C PHE A 57 15.57 17.35 -19.43
N ALA A 58 14.30 17.74 -19.43
CA ALA A 58 13.87 19.12 -19.25
C ALA A 58 13.13 19.27 -17.93
N LYS A 59 13.61 20.15 -17.04
CA LYS A 59 13.04 20.35 -15.70
C LYS A 59 11.68 21.03 -15.76
N ILE A 60 10.68 20.47 -15.09
CA ILE A 60 9.32 21.01 -14.97
C ILE A 60 9.20 21.76 -13.64
N ALA A 61 9.14 23.09 -13.71
CA ALA A 61 9.23 23.93 -12.53
C ALA A 61 8.04 23.74 -11.56
N LYS A 62 8.28 23.85 -10.25
CA LYS A 62 7.24 23.67 -9.21
C LYS A 62 6.02 24.59 -9.40
N LYS A 63 6.24 25.82 -9.90
CA LYS A 63 5.21 26.85 -10.13
C LYS A 63 4.67 26.88 -11.56
N GLU A 64 5.07 25.93 -12.40
CA GLU A 64 4.56 25.85 -13.77
C GLU A 64 3.05 25.57 -13.78
N PHE A 65 2.34 26.15 -14.75
CA PHE A 65 0.94 25.82 -14.95
C PHE A 65 0.78 24.33 -15.23
N ASP A 66 -0.09 23.71 -14.45
CA ASP A 66 -0.30 22.26 -14.42
C ASP A 66 0.98 21.43 -14.19
N GLY A 67 1.94 22.00 -13.45
CA GLY A 67 3.26 21.39 -13.26
C GLY A 67 3.21 20.00 -12.61
N ARG A 68 2.24 19.73 -11.73
CA ARG A 68 2.08 18.40 -11.12
C ARG A 68 1.72 17.34 -12.14
N ALA A 69 0.67 17.56 -12.96
CA ALA A 69 0.26 16.57 -13.94
C ALA A 69 1.40 16.31 -14.94
N LYS A 70 2.10 17.37 -15.37
CA LYS A 70 3.27 17.28 -16.25
C LYS A 70 4.41 16.47 -15.63
N ARG A 71 4.78 16.72 -14.37
CA ARG A 71 5.82 15.94 -13.65
C ARG A 71 5.45 14.47 -13.52
N VAL A 72 4.20 14.19 -13.13
CA VAL A 72 3.68 12.82 -13.03
C VAL A 72 3.75 12.13 -14.40
N THR A 73 3.26 12.75 -15.47
CA THR A 73 3.36 12.18 -16.82
C THR A 73 4.81 11.92 -17.22
N ALA A 74 5.69 12.92 -17.12
CA ALA A 74 7.08 12.81 -17.51
C ALA A 74 7.84 11.72 -16.73
N TYR A 75 7.56 11.59 -15.43
CA TYR A 75 8.15 10.53 -14.61
C TYR A 75 7.69 9.15 -15.06
N LEU A 76 6.39 8.96 -15.30
CA LEU A 76 5.84 7.68 -15.73
C LEU A 76 6.33 7.27 -17.14
N GLU A 77 6.51 8.22 -18.05
CA GLU A 77 7.17 7.95 -19.35
C GLU A 77 8.62 7.51 -19.17
N THR A 78 9.38 8.21 -18.31
CA THR A 78 10.78 7.87 -18.02
C THR A 78 10.89 6.45 -17.44
N VAL A 79 10.02 6.11 -16.48
CA VAL A 79 9.97 4.76 -15.90
C VAL A 79 9.65 3.72 -16.98
N LYS A 80 8.66 3.97 -17.83
CA LYS A 80 8.28 3.07 -18.93
C LYS A 80 9.44 2.85 -19.90
N GLU A 81 10.12 3.92 -20.30
CA GLU A 81 11.26 3.87 -21.22
C GLU A 81 12.40 3.02 -20.64
N ILE A 82 12.77 3.25 -19.37
CA ILE A 82 13.80 2.47 -18.69
C ILE A 82 13.41 0.99 -18.57
N VAL A 83 12.16 0.69 -18.22
CA VAL A 83 11.68 -0.70 -18.13
C VAL A 83 11.77 -1.39 -19.49
N ASN A 84 11.38 -0.71 -20.58
CA ASN A 84 11.49 -1.25 -21.93
C ASN A 84 12.95 -1.52 -22.32
N LEU A 85 13.86 -0.59 -22.03
CA LEU A 85 15.31 -0.80 -22.28
C LEU A 85 15.82 -2.05 -21.57
N LYS A 86 15.51 -2.20 -20.28
CA LYS A 86 15.93 -3.37 -19.49
C LYS A 86 15.30 -4.67 -19.98
N VAL A 87 14.04 -4.66 -20.42
CA VAL A 87 13.39 -5.85 -20.99
C VAL A 87 14.05 -6.27 -22.30
N GLU A 88 14.37 -5.32 -23.17
CA GLU A 88 15.08 -5.61 -24.43
C GLU A 88 16.51 -6.11 -24.18
N GLU A 89 17.22 -5.57 -23.17
CA GLU A 89 18.49 -6.12 -22.70
C GLU A 89 18.33 -7.59 -22.28
N ILE A 90 17.34 -7.90 -21.43
CA ILE A 90 17.06 -9.27 -20.99
C ILE A 90 16.74 -10.19 -22.18
N LYS A 91 15.93 -9.74 -23.14
CA LYS A 91 15.57 -10.54 -24.33
C LYS A 91 16.79 -10.91 -25.17
N ASN A 92 17.81 -10.04 -25.23
CA ASN A 92 19.02 -10.26 -26.03
C ASN A 92 20.06 -11.17 -25.36
N LEU A 93 19.87 -11.54 -24.09
CA LEU A 93 20.78 -12.46 -23.38
C LEU A 93 20.59 -13.94 -23.80
N PRO A 94 21.63 -14.77 -23.64
CA PRO A 94 21.54 -16.21 -23.90
C PRO A 94 20.77 -16.97 -22.80
N PHE A 95 20.21 -18.14 -23.13
CA PHE A 95 19.42 -18.98 -22.19
C PHE A 95 20.23 -19.96 -21.34
N PHE A 96 21.48 -20.27 -21.73
CA PHE A 96 22.26 -21.36 -21.15
C PHE A 96 23.43 -20.85 -20.29
N GLU A 97 23.29 -19.64 -19.77
CA GLU A 97 24.26 -18.96 -18.90
C GLU A 97 23.52 -18.38 -17.69
N GLU A 98 24.19 -18.25 -16.55
CA GLU A 98 23.64 -17.52 -15.40
C GLU A 98 23.64 -16.02 -15.70
N ASN A 99 22.44 -15.46 -15.96
CA ASN A 99 22.25 -14.06 -16.30
C ASN A 99 20.81 -13.60 -16.01
N GLU A 100 20.48 -12.36 -16.36
CA GLU A 100 19.17 -11.78 -16.06
C GLU A 100 18.00 -12.45 -16.81
N LYS A 101 18.24 -13.11 -17.94
CA LYS A 101 17.22 -13.87 -18.69
C LYS A 101 16.92 -15.21 -18.05
N THR A 102 17.94 -15.95 -17.60
CA THR A 102 17.69 -17.16 -16.81
C THR A 102 17.03 -16.80 -15.48
N LYS A 103 17.48 -15.72 -14.81
CA LYS A 103 16.82 -15.17 -13.60
C LYS A 103 15.33 -14.84 -13.83
N TYR A 104 14.96 -14.22 -14.96
CA TYR A 104 13.55 -13.97 -15.34
C TYR A 104 12.72 -15.26 -15.25
N PHE A 105 13.12 -16.28 -16.02
CA PHE A 105 12.36 -17.54 -16.05
C PHE A 105 12.47 -18.31 -14.74
N GLU A 106 13.56 -18.16 -14.01
CA GLU A 106 13.75 -18.86 -12.74
C GLU A 106 12.80 -18.39 -11.66
N MET A 107 12.49 -17.09 -11.62
CA MET A 107 11.60 -16.50 -10.64
C MET A 107 10.11 -16.74 -10.93
N LEU A 108 9.72 -17.09 -12.16
CA LEU A 108 8.32 -17.41 -12.52
C LEU A 108 7.78 -18.60 -11.71
N PRO A 109 6.48 -18.65 -11.36
CA PRO A 109 5.86 -19.73 -10.60
C PRO A 109 5.95 -21.08 -11.32
N ASP A 110 6.11 -22.18 -10.57
CA ASP A 110 6.36 -23.52 -11.12
C ASP A 110 5.14 -24.13 -11.85
N ASP A 111 3.93 -23.73 -11.48
CA ASP A 111 2.70 -24.11 -12.18
C ASP A 111 2.40 -23.21 -13.39
N GLY A 112 3.23 -22.18 -13.63
CA GLY A 112 3.10 -21.28 -14.77
C GLY A 112 3.58 -21.90 -16.07
N ILE A 113 2.80 -21.73 -17.14
CA ILE A 113 3.09 -22.27 -18.48
C ILE A 113 4.48 -21.83 -18.98
N LEU A 114 4.89 -20.58 -18.76
CA LEU A 114 6.20 -20.08 -19.17
C LEU A 114 7.36 -20.78 -18.46
N LYS A 115 7.27 -20.97 -17.14
CA LYS A 115 8.30 -21.66 -16.35
C LYS A 115 8.45 -23.11 -16.78
N GLN A 116 7.34 -23.81 -16.96
CA GLN A 116 7.34 -25.20 -17.46
C GLN A 116 7.92 -25.30 -18.87
N THR A 117 7.66 -24.32 -19.72
CA THR A 117 8.19 -24.26 -21.09
C THR A 117 9.69 -23.98 -21.09
N TYR A 118 10.18 -23.11 -20.20
CA TYR A 118 11.60 -22.91 -19.94
C TYR A 118 12.29 -24.20 -19.43
N GLN A 119 11.67 -24.93 -18.50
CA GLN A 119 12.20 -26.23 -18.05
C GLN A 119 12.28 -27.26 -19.18
N LYS A 120 11.30 -27.26 -20.11
CA LYS A 120 11.37 -28.08 -21.33
C LYS A 120 12.56 -27.68 -22.20
N LEU A 121 12.78 -26.38 -22.43
CA LEU A 121 13.93 -25.87 -23.20
C LEU A 121 15.27 -26.40 -22.65
N GLN A 122 15.45 -26.41 -21.33
CA GLN A 122 16.68 -26.89 -20.69
C GLN A 122 16.95 -28.38 -20.96
N ASN A 123 15.90 -29.19 -21.11
CA ASN A 123 16.00 -30.63 -21.32
C ASN A 123 16.03 -31.06 -22.80
N LEU A 124 15.81 -30.15 -23.76
CA LEU A 124 15.85 -30.47 -25.19
C LEU A 124 17.27 -30.78 -25.68
N THR A 125 17.42 -31.86 -26.45
CA THR A 125 18.69 -32.29 -27.07
C THR A 125 18.80 -31.89 -28.55
N SER A 126 17.67 -31.77 -29.25
CA SER A 126 17.61 -31.30 -30.64
C SER A 126 17.96 -29.80 -30.72
N LYS A 127 18.98 -29.47 -31.50
CA LYS A 127 19.43 -28.08 -31.68
C LYS A 127 18.35 -27.20 -32.32
N GLU A 128 17.68 -27.70 -33.37
CA GLU A 128 16.67 -26.95 -34.10
C GLU A 128 15.43 -26.64 -33.24
N GLU A 129 14.93 -27.64 -32.51
CA GLU A 129 13.79 -27.47 -31.60
C GLU A 129 14.13 -26.52 -30.46
N ARG A 130 15.36 -26.61 -29.94
CA ARG A 130 15.86 -25.73 -28.88
C ARG A 130 15.93 -24.27 -29.36
N GLU A 131 16.45 -24.01 -30.55
CA GLU A 131 16.51 -22.65 -31.13
C GLU A 131 15.10 -22.07 -31.36
N LYS A 132 14.17 -22.89 -31.88
CA LYS A 132 12.77 -22.50 -32.08
C LYS A 132 12.10 -22.13 -30.75
N LEU A 133 12.18 -23.01 -29.75
CA LEU A 133 11.54 -22.78 -28.45
C LEU A 133 12.17 -21.61 -27.68
N ALA A 134 13.49 -21.42 -27.80
CA ALA A 134 14.17 -20.26 -27.23
C ALA A 134 13.66 -18.94 -27.83
N LYS A 135 13.44 -18.91 -29.16
CA LYS A 135 12.85 -17.74 -29.82
C LYS A 135 11.43 -17.47 -29.32
N GLU A 136 10.57 -18.50 -29.29
CA GLU A 136 9.20 -18.39 -28.77
C GLU A 136 9.16 -17.89 -27.33
N LEU A 137 10.00 -18.45 -26.45
CA LEU A 137 10.11 -18.00 -25.05
C LEU A 137 10.58 -16.55 -24.94
N THR A 138 11.52 -16.12 -25.79
CA THR A 138 12.01 -14.73 -25.80
C THR A 138 10.90 -13.75 -26.17
N GLU A 139 10.04 -14.10 -27.12
CA GLU A 139 8.90 -13.28 -27.55
C GLU A 139 7.82 -13.15 -26.46
N LEU A 140 7.75 -14.12 -25.54
CA LEU A 140 6.82 -14.13 -24.41
C LEU A 140 7.31 -13.35 -23.18
N ILE A 141 8.57 -12.87 -23.17
CA ILE A 141 9.09 -12.01 -22.11
C ILE A 141 8.37 -10.68 -22.15
N THR A 142 7.69 -10.34 -21.07
CA THR A 142 6.96 -9.07 -20.94
C THR A 142 7.14 -8.51 -19.53
N PRO A 143 7.15 -7.18 -19.38
CA PRO A 143 7.35 -6.56 -18.07
C PRO A 143 6.14 -6.74 -17.15
N GLY A 144 6.40 -6.65 -15.85
CA GLY A 144 5.36 -6.44 -14.85
C GLY A 144 4.71 -5.06 -14.99
N SER A 145 3.51 -4.91 -14.41
CA SER A 145 2.76 -3.65 -14.49
C SER A 145 3.43 -2.53 -13.71
N ILE A 146 3.45 -1.34 -14.30
CA ILE A 146 3.84 -0.07 -13.66
C ILE A 146 2.55 0.57 -13.12
N ASP A 147 2.07 0.04 -12.00
CA ASP A 147 0.84 0.54 -11.37
C ASP A 147 1.12 1.83 -10.59
N VAL A 148 0.07 2.62 -10.39
CA VAL A 148 0.16 3.89 -9.67
C VAL A 148 -0.87 3.95 -8.54
N ASN A 149 -0.63 4.78 -7.52
CA ASN A 149 -1.52 4.95 -6.38
C ASN A 149 -1.90 6.42 -6.17
N ILE A 150 -3.17 6.63 -5.84
CA ILE A 150 -3.70 7.91 -5.36
C ILE A 150 -4.32 7.70 -3.97
N MET A 151 -3.89 8.51 -3.00
CA MET A 151 -4.56 8.64 -1.71
C MET A 151 -5.69 9.66 -1.82
N VAL A 152 -6.93 9.20 -1.85
CA VAL A 152 -8.05 10.04 -2.30
C VAL A 152 -8.47 11.14 -1.31
N LYS A 153 -8.06 11.00 -0.03
CA LYS A 153 -8.27 12.00 1.02
C LYS A 153 -7.26 13.15 0.99
N VAL A 154 -6.14 12.99 0.30
CA VAL A 154 -5.10 14.02 0.21
C VAL A 154 -5.30 14.79 -1.10
N ASP A 155 -6.29 15.68 -1.11
CA ASP A 155 -6.71 16.44 -2.29
C ASP A 155 -6.89 17.94 -1.99
N PRO A 156 -5.88 18.64 -1.43
CA PRO A 156 -6.00 20.05 -1.09
C PRO A 156 -6.32 20.93 -2.31
N THR A 157 -7.13 21.96 -2.07
CA THR A 157 -7.45 22.98 -3.08
C THR A 157 -6.21 23.82 -3.38
N LYS A 158 -5.97 24.11 -4.66
CA LYS A 158 -4.89 25.01 -5.10
C LYS A 158 -5.39 26.44 -5.23
N TYR A 159 -4.45 27.37 -5.09
CA TYR A 159 -4.71 28.80 -5.19
C TYR A 159 -3.79 29.42 -6.25
N ASN A 160 -4.33 30.39 -6.99
CA ASN A 160 -3.61 31.23 -7.94
C ASN A 160 -2.66 32.20 -7.22
N LYS A 161 -1.83 32.92 -7.99
CA LYS A 161 -0.89 33.92 -7.44
C LYS A 161 -1.57 35.06 -6.67
N ASP A 162 -2.83 35.34 -6.99
CA ASP A 162 -3.69 36.33 -6.35
C ASP A 162 -4.48 35.76 -5.15
N ASN A 163 -4.16 34.55 -4.70
CA ASN A 163 -4.87 33.80 -3.67
C ASN A 163 -6.34 33.44 -3.99
N SER A 164 -6.78 33.53 -5.25
CA SER A 164 -8.08 32.95 -5.63
C SER A 164 -7.98 31.42 -5.71
N PRO A 165 -8.99 30.64 -5.31
CA PRO A 165 -8.98 29.20 -5.52
C PRO A 165 -8.94 28.89 -7.03
N MET A 166 -8.13 27.90 -7.42
CA MET A 166 -8.12 27.34 -8.77
C MET A 166 -9.38 26.50 -8.99
N SER A 167 -9.71 26.21 -10.25
CA SER A 167 -10.78 25.25 -10.55
C SER A 167 -10.45 23.89 -9.93
N PHE A 168 -11.50 23.16 -9.54
CA PHE A 168 -11.38 21.92 -8.78
C PHE A 168 -10.50 20.86 -9.46
N GLU A 169 -10.37 20.90 -10.80
CA GLU A 169 -9.56 19.97 -11.60
C GLU A 169 -8.04 20.09 -11.34
N PHE A 170 -7.58 21.20 -10.75
CA PHE A 170 -6.19 21.42 -10.37
C PHE A 170 -5.88 20.99 -8.94
N SER A 171 -6.83 20.35 -8.25
CA SER A 171 -6.55 19.72 -6.97
C SER A 171 -5.48 18.62 -7.12
N ASP A 172 -4.82 18.31 -6.01
CA ASP A 172 -3.62 17.47 -5.99
C ASP A 172 -3.85 16.04 -6.52
N ALA A 173 -4.95 15.40 -6.13
CA ALA A 173 -5.31 14.06 -6.57
C ALA A 173 -5.80 14.05 -8.03
N LYS A 174 -6.52 15.08 -8.47
CA LYS A 174 -7.01 15.19 -9.85
C LYS A 174 -5.89 15.50 -10.83
N SER A 175 -4.91 16.30 -10.43
CA SER A 175 -3.71 16.56 -11.22
C SER A 175 -2.84 15.30 -11.36
N ALA A 176 -2.69 14.51 -10.29
CA ALA A 176 -2.04 13.21 -10.37
C ALA A 176 -2.79 12.24 -11.29
N LEU A 177 -4.12 12.14 -11.16
CA LEU A 177 -4.95 11.32 -12.04
C LEU A 177 -4.83 11.73 -13.50
N ARG A 178 -4.86 13.03 -13.79
CA ARG A 178 -4.66 13.59 -15.14
C ARG A 178 -3.28 13.23 -15.68
N GLY A 179 -2.24 13.36 -14.86
CA GLY A 179 -0.87 12.98 -15.23
C GLY A 179 -0.76 11.52 -15.65
N TYR A 180 -1.38 10.62 -14.88
CA TYR A 180 -1.47 9.19 -15.23
C TYR A 180 -2.35 8.90 -16.44
N ALA A 181 -3.51 9.56 -16.55
CA ALA A 181 -4.42 9.35 -17.66
C ALA A 181 -3.80 9.78 -18.99
N ASN A 182 -2.97 10.84 -18.97
CA ASN A 182 -2.25 11.34 -20.13
C ASN A 182 -0.94 10.59 -20.42
N SER A 183 -0.50 9.68 -19.55
CA SER A 183 0.68 8.85 -19.81
C SER A 183 0.37 7.71 -20.79
N SER A 184 1.40 7.19 -21.44
CA SER A 184 1.34 6.07 -22.36
C SER A 184 1.29 4.70 -21.66
N LEU A 185 1.26 4.67 -20.31
CA LEU A 185 1.16 3.42 -19.55
C LEU A 185 -0.14 2.66 -19.83
N GLU A 186 -0.04 1.33 -19.89
CA GLU A 186 -1.17 0.41 -19.89
C GLU A 186 -1.13 -0.38 -18.58
N SER A 187 -1.69 0.20 -17.53
CA SER A 187 -1.54 -0.30 -16.17
C SER A 187 -2.77 0.03 -15.32
N SER A 188 -2.64 -0.07 -14.00
CA SER A 188 -3.72 0.16 -13.06
C SER A 188 -3.46 1.35 -12.15
N VAL A 189 -4.53 2.08 -11.81
CA VAL A 189 -4.53 3.04 -10.70
C VAL A 189 -5.21 2.45 -9.47
N VAL A 190 -4.52 2.49 -8.35
CA VAL A 190 -4.97 2.05 -7.03
C VAL A 190 -5.52 3.24 -6.25
N PHE A 191 -6.82 3.26 -6.00
CA PHE A 191 -7.44 4.23 -5.10
C PHE A 191 -7.41 3.73 -3.66
N SER A 192 -6.89 4.57 -2.76
CA SER A 192 -6.64 4.23 -1.36
C SER A 192 -7.12 5.31 -0.40
N ALA A 193 -7.21 4.95 0.88
CA ALA A 193 -7.59 5.84 1.98
C ALA A 193 -9.03 6.38 1.92
N GLY A 194 -9.97 5.66 1.29
CA GLY A 194 -11.41 5.96 1.33
C GLY A 194 -12.02 6.26 -0.04
N ILE A 195 -13.09 7.05 -0.05
CA ILE A 195 -13.86 7.41 -1.25
C ILE A 195 -13.75 8.91 -1.56
N ASN A 196 -13.52 9.26 -2.82
CA ASN A 196 -13.60 10.64 -3.31
C ASN A 196 -14.45 10.67 -4.59
N GLN A 197 -15.74 10.92 -4.41
CA GLN A 197 -16.72 10.96 -5.51
C GLN A 197 -16.37 12.01 -6.56
N SER A 198 -15.77 13.15 -6.16
CA SER A 198 -15.37 14.21 -7.09
C SER A 198 -14.22 13.76 -8.01
N LEU A 199 -13.26 13.01 -7.48
CA LEU A 199 -12.16 12.43 -8.23
C LEU A 199 -12.67 11.38 -9.22
N PHE A 200 -13.58 10.50 -8.78
CA PHE A 200 -14.20 9.49 -9.65
C PHE A 200 -15.08 10.11 -10.74
N ALA A 201 -15.74 11.23 -10.46
CA ALA A 201 -16.45 12.00 -11.47
C ALA A 201 -15.49 12.68 -12.46
N TYR A 202 -14.34 13.17 -12.01
CA TYR A 202 -13.31 13.71 -12.89
C TYR A 202 -12.70 12.65 -13.82
N MET A 203 -12.55 11.42 -13.33
CA MET A 203 -12.05 10.28 -14.12
C MET A 203 -12.85 10.01 -15.40
N THR A 204 -14.15 10.33 -15.42
CA THR A 204 -15.01 10.13 -16.60
C THR A 204 -14.63 11.03 -17.79
N LYS A 205 -13.70 11.97 -17.60
CA LYS A 205 -13.17 12.83 -18.67
C LYS A 205 -12.14 12.11 -19.55
N PHE A 206 -11.64 10.95 -19.12
CA PHE A 206 -10.54 10.25 -19.78
C PHE A 206 -11.01 8.95 -20.42
N LYS A 207 -10.94 8.88 -21.76
CA LYS A 207 -11.44 7.73 -22.55
C LYS A 207 -10.72 6.41 -22.24
N ASP A 208 -9.46 6.46 -21.83
CA ASP A 208 -8.62 5.26 -21.65
C ASP A 208 -9.05 4.39 -20.43
N PHE A 209 -9.98 4.88 -19.59
CA PHE A 209 -10.63 4.11 -18.52
C PHE A 209 -11.87 3.31 -18.98
N TYR A 210 -12.29 3.50 -20.22
CA TYR A 210 -13.41 2.80 -20.83
C TYR A 210 -12.92 1.74 -21.80
N ARG A 211 -13.83 0.85 -22.21
CA ARG A 211 -13.56 -0.16 -23.23
C ARG A 211 -13.28 0.51 -24.57
N ASN A 212 -12.22 0.07 -25.23
CA ASN A 212 -12.00 0.35 -26.65
C ASN A 212 -12.89 -0.56 -27.53
N GLU A 213 -12.76 -0.42 -28.84
CA GLU A 213 -13.47 -1.23 -29.86
C GLU A 213 -13.19 -2.74 -29.77
N LYS A 214 -12.15 -3.16 -29.05
CA LYS A 214 -11.81 -4.56 -28.76
C LYS A 214 -12.28 -5.01 -27.36
N GLY A 215 -13.03 -4.17 -26.65
CA GLY A 215 -13.43 -4.42 -25.27
C GLY A 215 -12.28 -4.38 -24.25
N GLU A 216 -11.15 -3.74 -24.58
CA GLU A 216 -9.98 -3.62 -23.70
C GLU A 216 -10.00 -2.28 -22.97
N ILE A 217 -9.60 -2.30 -21.69
CA ILE A 217 -9.45 -1.10 -20.87
C ILE A 217 -7.97 -0.89 -20.64
N LYS A 218 -7.46 0.26 -21.10
CA LYS A 218 -6.03 0.61 -21.03
C LYS A 218 -5.61 1.04 -19.62
N LYS A 219 -6.46 1.82 -18.94
CA LYS A 219 -6.24 2.35 -17.59
C LYS A 219 -7.20 1.65 -16.63
N LYS A 220 -6.71 0.64 -15.92
CA LYS A 220 -7.52 -0.20 -15.03
C LYS A 220 -7.68 0.43 -13.65
N ILE A 221 -8.74 0.04 -12.95
CA ILE A 221 -9.09 0.60 -11.65
C ILE A 221 -8.99 -0.49 -10.58
N ILE A 222 -8.21 -0.21 -9.54
CA ILE A 222 -8.07 -1.04 -8.34
C ILE A 222 -8.60 -0.24 -7.15
N ILE A 223 -9.48 -0.83 -6.36
CA ILE A 223 -9.99 -0.21 -5.13
C ILE A 223 -9.46 -0.98 -3.93
N LYS A 224 -8.71 -0.29 -3.06
CA LYS A 224 -8.33 -0.82 -1.74
C LYS A 224 -9.53 -0.77 -0.79
N VAL A 225 -9.87 -1.91 -0.20
CA VAL A 225 -11.07 -2.08 0.63
C VAL A 225 -10.75 -2.84 1.91
N SER A 226 -11.52 -2.57 2.96
CA SER A 226 -11.43 -3.23 4.26
C SER A 226 -12.59 -4.21 4.52
N ASP A 227 -13.65 -4.14 3.71
CA ASP A 227 -14.88 -4.91 3.87
C ASP A 227 -15.66 -5.00 2.55
N PHE A 228 -16.54 -6.00 2.44
CA PHE A 228 -17.30 -6.28 1.23
C PHE A 228 -18.31 -5.18 0.89
N ARG A 229 -18.93 -4.58 1.91
CA ARG A 229 -19.90 -3.49 1.73
C ARG A 229 -19.27 -2.28 1.05
N SER A 230 -18.07 -1.89 1.46
CA SER A 230 -17.31 -0.79 0.87
C SER A 230 -16.99 -1.08 -0.60
N ALA A 231 -16.60 -2.32 -0.93
CA ALA A 231 -16.38 -2.76 -2.31
C ALA A 231 -17.64 -2.59 -3.17
N LEU A 232 -18.80 -3.07 -2.68
CA LEU A 232 -20.07 -2.92 -3.39
C LEU A 232 -20.47 -1.46 -3.61
N ILE A 233 -20.36 -0.62 -2.57
CA ILE A 233 -20.75 0.80 -2.66
C ILE A 233 -19.90 1.53 -3.69
N GLN A 234 -18.58 1.37 -3.61
CA GLN A 234 -17.66 2.06 -4.51
C GLN A 234 -17.73 1.51 -5.94
N GLY A 235 -17.79 0.18 -6.10
CA GLY A 235 -17.96 -0.46 -7.40
C GLY A 235 -19.25 -0.03 -8.09
N LYS A 236 -20.38 -0.02 -7.37
CA LYS A 236 -21.67 0.43 -7.93
C LYS A 236 -21.66 1.92 -8.29
N TYR A 237 -20.96 2.75 -7.52
CA TYR A 237 -20.79 4.17 -7.85
C TYR A 237 -20.03 4.37 -9.17
N MET A 238 -18.94 3.63 -9.39
CA MET A 238 -18.16 3.67 -10.62
C MET A 238 -18.90 3.05 -11.81
N ALA A 239 -19.58 1.92 -11.60
CA ALA A 239 -20.36 1.23 -12.63
C ALA A 239 -21.46 2.13 -13.22
N LYS A 240 -22.12 2.97 -12.39
CA LYS A 240 -23.09 3.98 -12.84
C LYS A 240 -22.50 5.06 -13.76
N LYS A 241 -21.18 5.15 -13.86
CA LYS A 241 -20.42 6.07 -14.72
C LYS A 241 -19.73 5.34 -15.88
N GLY A 242 -20.09 4.08 -16.12
CA GLY A 242 -19.49 3.20 -17.13
C GLY A 242 -18.06 2.77 -16.82
N LEU A 243 -17.56 3.05 -15.61
CA LEU A 243 -16.21 2.71 -15.18
C LEU A 243 -16.22 1.32 -14.55
N GLU A 244 -15.18 0.54 -14.84
CA GLU A 244 -15.10 -0.87 -14.43
C GLU A 244 -13.95 -1.08 -13.45
N VAL A 245 -14.29 -1.57 -12.26
CA VAL A 245 -13.29 -1.97 -11.27
C VAL A 245 -12.69 -3.30 -11.72
N SER A 246 -11.39 -3.32 -11.95
CA SER A 246 -10.65 -4.51 -12.38
C SER A 246 -10.19 -5.36 -11.20
N GLU A 247 -10.05 -4.76 -10.01
CA GLU A 247 -9.60 -5.46 -8.79
C GLU A 247 -10.14 -4.78 -7.52
N PHE A 248 -10.58 -5.59 -6.57
CA PHE A 248 -10.76 -5.22 -5.17
C PHE A 248 -9.60 -5.79 -4.35
N ARG A 249 -8.77 -4.88 -3.82
CA ARG A 249 -7.60 -5.23 -3.01
C ARG A 249 -7.94 -5.13 -1.54
N ILE A 250 -8.15 -6.28 -0.90
CA ILE A 250 -8.45 -6.38 0.52
C ILE A 250 -7.18 -6.08 1.32
N GLU A 251 -7.29 -5.21 2.32
CA GLU A 251 -6.19 -4.91 3.24
C GLU A 251 -6.56 -5.31 4.66
N SER A 252 -5.66 -5.99 5.37
CA SER A 252 -5.79 -6.12 6.83
C SER A 252 -5.83 -4.73 7.47
N GLY A 253 -6.76 -4.53 8.40
CA GLY A 253 -6.96 -3.26 9.07
C GLY A 253 -5.77 -2.82 9.93
N LEU A 254 -5.11 -3.76 10.62
CA LEU A 254 -4.03 -3.48 11.56
C LEU A 254 -2.70 -4.19 11.23
N ASN A 255 -2.73 -5.28 10.46
CA ASN A 255 -1.54 -6.10 10.15
C ASN A 255 -0.84 -5.67 8.84
N CYS A 256 -1.24 -4.54 8.26
CA CYS A 256 -0.57 -3.91 7.11
C CYS A 256 0.46 -2.86 7.54
N GLY A 257 1.41 -2.52 6.66
CA GLY A 257 2.19 -1.28 6.83
C GLY A 257 1.36 -0.03 6.51
N GLY A 258 1.85 1.14 6.93
CA GLY A 258 1.17 2.42 6.69
C GLY A 258 -0.08 2.60 7.54
N HIS A 259 -1.04 3.38 7.03
CA HIS A 259 -2.26 3.74 7.75
C HIS A 259 -3.05 2.51 8.18
N ALA A 260 -3.42 2.48 9.46
CA ALA A 260 -4.16 1.39 10.06
C ALA A 260 -5.61 1.81 10.29
N PHE A 261 -6.53 0.92 9.94
CA PHE A 261 -7.96 1.08 10.10
C PHE A 261 -8.49 -0.12 10.86
N SER A 262 -8.75 0.04 12.16
CA SER A 262 -9.22 -1.07 13.01
C SER A 262 -10.57 -1.69 12.59
N ALA A 263 -11.26 -1.13 11.59
CA ALA A 263 -12.52 -1.65 11.04
C ALA A 263 -13.55 -2.10 12.10
N LYS A 264 -13.56 -1.42 13.26
CA LYS A 264 -14.36 -1.77 14.44
C LYS A 264 -14.20 -3.22 14.90
N GLY A 265 -12.98 -3.74 14.88
CA GLY A 265 -12.64 -5.09 15.31
C GLY A 265 -12.93 -6.17 14.26
N SER A 266 -13.37 -5.81 13.05
CA SER A 266 -13.48 -6.77 11.94
C SER A 266 -12.07 -7.23 11.54
N ILE A 267 -11.88 -8.54 11.47
CA ILE A 267 -10.58 -9.15 11.16
C ILE A 267 -10.58 -9.75 9.76
N LEU A 268 -9.40 -9.76 9.12
CA LEU A 268 -9.23 -10.20 7.73
C LEU A 268 -9.87 -11.55 7.40
N PRO A 269 -9.70 -12.67 8.15
CA PRO A 269 -10.24 -13.95 7.69
C PRO A 269 -11.77 -13.96 7.58
N VAL A 270 -12.47 -13.18 8.43
CA VAL A 270 -13.94 -13.02 8.34
C VAL A 270 -14.30 -12.23 7.09
N VAL A 271 -13.55 -11.16 6.79
CA VAL A 271 -13.73 -10.37 5.56
C VAL A 271 -13.45 -11.24 4.33
N LEU A 272 -12.36 -12.00 4.32
CA LEU A 272 -12.00 -12.89 3.21
C LEU A 272 -13.09 -13.93 2.94
N LYS A 273 -13.67 -14.52 3.99
CA LYS A 273 -14.79 -15.46 3.87
C LYS A 273 -16.00 -14.79 3.21
N GLU A 274 -16.37 -13.58 3.65
CA GLU A 274 -17.47 -12.83 3.06
C GLU A 274 -17.24 -12.56 1.55
N PHE A 275 -16.03 -12.16 1.16
CA PHE A 275 -15.68 -11.95 -0.23
C PHE A 275 -15.71 -13.26 -1.05
N ALA A 276 -15.21 -14.37 -0.49
CA ALA A 276 -15.22 -15.67 -1.15
C ALA A 276 -16.66 -16.16 -1.42
N GLU A 277 -17.56 -16.00 -0.44
CA GLU A 277 -18.97 -16.39 -0.54
C GLU A 277 -19.76 -15.51 -1.52
N ASN A 278 -19.39 -14.24 -1.67
CA ASN A 278 -20.17 -13.24 -2.42
C ASN A 278 -19.51 -12.73 -3.70
N ARG A 279 -18.35 -13.27 -4.12
CA ARG A 279 -17.58 -12.79 -5.29
C ARG A 279 -18.44 -12.64 -6.56
N ASN A 280 -19.27 -13.65 -6.86
CA ASN A 280 -20.11 -13.68 -8.07
C ASN A 280 -21.10 -12.50 -8.14
N ASN A 281 -21.43 -11.90 -6.99
CA ASN A 281 -22.38 -10.81 -6.87
C ASN A 281 -21.87 -9.50 -7.53
N PHE A 282 -20.55 -9.33 -7.69
CA PHE A 282 -19.99 -8.11 -8.29
C PHE A 282 -20.43 -7.95 -9.74
N LYS A 283 -20.29 -9.00 -10.56
CA LYS A 283 -20.62 -8.94 -11.98
C LYS A 283 -22.11 -8.67 -12.19
N GLU A 284 -22.96 -9.40 -11.46
CA GLU A 284 -24.42 -9.25 -11.53
C GLU A 284 -24.88 -7.85 -11.13
N GLN A 285 -24.29 -7.27 -10.08
CA GLN A 285 -24.68 -5.94 -9.62
C GLN A 285 -24.12 -4.79 -10.45
N PHE A 286 -22.94 -4.92 -11.06
CA PHE A 286 -22.28 -3.80 -11.74
C PHE A 286 -22.61 -3.72 -13.23
N ARG A 287 -22.64 -4.87 -13.93
CA ARG A 287 -22.81 -4.94 -15.39
C ARG A 287 -24.05 -4.19 -15.90
N PRO A 288 -25.24 -4.27 -15.27
CA PRO A 288 -26.41 -3.52 -15.74
C PRO A 288 -26.21 -2.01 -15.73
N PHE A 289 -25.49 -1.47 -14.74
CA PHE A 289 -25.19 -0.03 -14.68
C PHE A 289 -24.20 0.40 -15.76
N ILE A 290 -23.19 -0.43 -16.03
CA ILE A 290 -22.19 -0.17 -17.06
C ILE A 290 -22.85 -0.15 -18.44
N LYS A 291 -23.61 -1.19 -18.79
CA LYS A 291 -24.32 -1.26 -20.09
C LYS A 291 -25.24 -0.06 -20.31
N ASN A 292 -26.09 0.25 -19.32
CA ASN A 292 -26.98 1.41 -19.38
C ASN A 292 -26.22 2.74 -19.54
N PHE A 293 -25.00 2.85 -18.99
CA PHE A 293 -24.17 4.03 -19.23
C PHE A 293 -23.69 4.10 -20.68
N TYR A 294 -23.17 3.00 -21.24
CA TYR A 294 -22.72 2.96 -22.64
C TYR A 294 -23.86 3.26 -23.61
N GLU A 295 -25.04 2.67 -23.39
CA GLU A 295 -26.25 2.94 -24.18
C GLU A 295 -26.62 4.43 -24.16
N LYS A 296 -26.61 5.07 -22.99
CA LYS A 296 -26.90 6.51 -22.85
C LYS A 296 -25.88 7.41 -23.53
N MET A 297 -24.63 6.97 -23.61
CA MET A 297 -23.56 7.70 -24.30
C MET A 297 -23.55 7.44 -25.81
N GLY A 298 -24.37 6.49 -26.31
CA GLY A 298 -24.32 6.04 -27.69
C GLY A 298 -23.04 5.27 -28.02
N TRP A 299 -22.41 4.63 -27.02
CA TRP A 299 -21.19 3.86 -27.17
C TRP A 299 -21.51 2.37 -27.29
N GLU A 300 -20.71 1.65 -28.06
CA GLU A 300 -20.81 0.20 -28.16
C GLU A 300 -20.20 -0.47 -26.92
N PHE A 301 -20.97 -1.34 -26.27
CA PHE A 301 -20.47 -2.19 -25.18
C PHE A 301 -20.01 -3.53 -25.75
N VAL A 302 -18.70 -3.68 -25.94
CA VAL A 302 -18.10 -4.91 -26.47
C VAL A 302 -17.99 -5.97 -25.37
N GLU A 303 -18.79 -7.03 -25.49
CA GLU A 303 -18.73 -8.18 -24.59
C GLU A 303 -17.51 -9.06 -24.91
N LYS A 304 -16.88 -9.62 -23.87
CA LYS A 304 -15.83 -10.64 -24.04
C LYS A 304 -16.38 -11.99 -23.61
N GLU A 305 -16.18 -13.01 -24.43
CA GLU A 305 -16.64 -14.38 -24.14
C GLU A 305 -16.12 -14.90 -22.78
N ASN A 306 -14.90 -14.48 -22.39
CA ASN A 306 -14.27 -14.82 -21.11
C ASN A 306 -14.11 -13.60 -20.19
N GLU A 307 -15.14 -12.77 -20.10
CA GLU A 307 -15.14 -11.61 -19.21
C GLU A 307 -15.10 -12.05 -17.74
N THR A 308 -13.91 -11.96 -17.17
CA THR A 308 -13.61 -12.31 -15.78
C THR A 308 -14.20 -11.27 -14.83
N GLU A 309 -14.58 -11.74 -13.65
CA GLU A 309 -14.99 -10.88 -12.55
C GLU A 309 -13.80 -10.01 -12.10
N PRO A 310 -14.06 -8.89 -11.39
CA PRO A 310 -13.00 -8.15 -10.74
C PRO A 310 -12.16 -9.09 -9.88
N LEU A 311 -10.84 -8.98 -9.98
CA LEU A 311 -9.93 -9.76 -9.16
C LEU A 311 -10.16 -9.43 -7.68
N ILE A 312 -10.04 -10.42 -6.81
CA ILE A 312 -9.94 -10.24 -5.37
C ILE A 312 -8.53 -10.61 -4.95
N THR A 313 -7.81 -9.62 -4.45
CA THR A 313 -6.44 -9.78 -3.95
C THR A 313 -6.41 -9.41 -2.48
N VAL A 314 -5.39 -9.86 -1.77
CA VAL A 314 -5.24 -9.60 -0.34
C VAL A 314 -3.82 -9.19 0.02
N GLN A 315 -3.69 -8.29 0.97
CA GLN A 315 -2.41 -7.93 1.58
C GLN A 315 -2.54 -7.64 3.07
N GLY A 316 -1.42 -7.78 3.78
CA GLY A 316 -1.31 -7.56 5.22
C GLY A 316 -0.97 -8.83 5.97
N GLY A 317 0.11 -8.81 6.75
CA GLY A 317 0.49 -9.90 7.65
C GLY A 317 1.04 -11.19 7.03
N ILE A 318 0.91 -11.38 5.71
CA ILE A 318 1.39 -12.60 5.02
C ILE A 318 2.90 -12.75 5.21
N GLY A 319 3.33 -13.88 5.72
CA GLY A 319 4.72 -14.11 6.12
C GLY A 319 5.35 -15.38 5.58
N ASN A 320 4.59 -16.39 5.12
CA ASN A 320 5.17 -17.59 4.51
C ASN A 320 4.29 -18.20 3.41
N HIS A 321 4.84 -19.22 2.74
CA HIS A 321 4.17 -19.93 1.65
C HIS A 321 2.88 -20.63 2.07
N GLY A 322 2.84 -21.29 3.22
CA GLY A 322 1.66 -22.02 3.67
C GLY A 322 0.45 -21.13 3.88
N GLU A 323 0.66 -19.89 4.33
CA GLU A 323 -0.39 -18.87 4.39
C GLU A 323 -0.88 -18.46 2.99
N VAL A 324 0.04 -18.32 2.02
CA VAL A 324 -0.32 -18.05 0.62
C VAL A 324 -1.16 -19.18 0.04
N GLU A 325 -0.78 -20.44 0.29
CA GLU A 325 -1.57 -21.61 -0.11
C GLU A 325 -2.98 -21.56 0.51
N ARG A 326 -3.11 -21.20 1.79
CA ARG A 326 -4.44 -21.04 2.40
C ARG A 326 -5.27 -19.95 1.75
N LEU A 327 -4.67 -18.80 1.45
CA LEU A 327 -5.36 -17.70 0.79
C LEU A 327 -5.89 -18.11 -0.59
N PHE A 328 -5.12 -18.89 -1.36
CA PHE A 328 -5.54 -19.38 -2.66
C PHE A 328 -6.56 -20.51 -2.57
N GLU A 329 -6.35 -21.50 -1.71
CA GLU A 329 -7.18 -22.70 -1.67
C GLU A 329 -8.48 -22.51 -0.91
N GLU A 330 -8.47 -21.82 0.23
CA GLU A 330 -9.67 -21.64 1.06
C GLU A 330 -10.49 -20.42 0.62
N PHE A 331 -9.82 -19.30 0.35
CA PHE A 331 -10.50 -18.03 0.07
C PHE A 331 -10.56 -17.67 -1.42
N LYS A 332 -9.98 -18.50 -2.30
CA LYS A 332 -9.97 -18.30 -3.75
C LYS A 332 -9.42 -16.92 -4.15
N ILE A 333 -8.41 -16.46 -3.43
CA ILE A 333 -7.72 -15.21 -3.73
C ILE A 333 -6.96 -15.34 -5.04
N ASP A 334 -6.98 -14.31 -5.88
CA ASP A 334 -6.31 -14.35 -7.18
C ASP A 334 -4.81 -14.02 -7.06
N GLN A 335 -4.45 -13.10 -6.17
CA GLN A 335 -3.06 -12.70 -5.90
C GLN A 335 -2.85 -12.17 -4.48
N THR A 336 -1.61 -12.24 -4.00
CA THR A 336 -1.19 -11.68 -2.70
C THR A 336 -0.31 -10.43 -2.84
N GLY A 337 -0.45 -9.47 -1.94
CA GLY A 337 0.40 -8.28 -1.88
C GLY A 337 1.45 -8.37 -0.77
N TRP A 338 2.71 -8.21 -1.13
CA TRP A 338 3.86 -8.28 -0.22
C TRP A 338 4.59 -6.94 -0.16
N ALA A 339 4.42 -6.21 0.95
CA ALA A 339 5.00 -4.89 1.14
C ALA A 339 6.21 -4.94 2.09
N SER A 340 5.97 -5.01 3.41
CA SER A 340 7.04 -4.92 4.43
C SER A 340 8.24 -5.83 4.16
N PRO A 341 8.08 -7.13 3.80
CA PRO A 341 9.22 -7.98 3.52
C PRO A 341 10.11 -7.47 2.36
N PHE A 342 9.52 -6.82 1.35
CA PHE A 342 10.27 -6.22 0.24
C PHE A 342 11.03 -4.94 0.61
N LEU A 343 10.76 -4.32 1.77
CA LEU A 343 11.60 -3.24 2.28
C LEU A 343 13.03 -3.73 2.61
N LEU A 344 13.21 -5.04 2.83
CA LEU A 344 14.50 -5.69 3.09
C LEU A 344 15.13 -6.28 1.81
N VAL A 345 14.58 -5.96 0.63
CA VAL A 345 15.07 -6.39 -0.68
C VAL A 345 15.57 -5.17 -1.46
N PRO A 346 16.88 -4.83 -1.38
CA PRO A 346 17.45 -3.67 -2.09
C PRO A 346 17.29 -3.71 -3.62
N GLU A 347 17.17 -4.93 -4.16
CA GLU A 347 16.85 -5.17 -5.57
C GLU A 347 15.42 -4.78 -5.96
N ALA A 348 14.54 -4.46 -5.00
CA ALA A 348 13.13 -4.15 -5.26
C ALA A 348 12.70 -2.77 -4.76
N THR A 349 13.38 -2.21 -3.77
CA THR A 349 12.99 -0.95 -3.12
C THR A 349 14.15 0.03 -3.00
N CYS A 350 13.81 1.31 -2.79
CA CYS A 350 14.77 2.39 -2.61
C CYS A 350 14.76 2.85 -1.14
N ILE A 351 15.47 2.09 -0.30
CA ILE A 351 15.61 2.32 1.14
C ILE A 351 17.04 2.75 1.45
N ASP A 352 17.22 3.80 2.25
CA ASP A 352 18.53 4.23 2.72
C ASP A 352 19.12 3.25 3.75
N ASP A 353 20.45 3.20 3.84
CA ASP A 353 21.13 2.26 4.74
C ASP A 353 20.74 2.44 6.23
N PRO A 354 20.65 3.67 6.80
CA PRO A 354 20.17 3.85 8.17
C PRO A 354 18.78 3.24 8.42
N THR A 355 17.82 3.50 7.53
CA THR A 355 16.47 2.91 7.64
C THR A 355 16.49 1.40 7.47
N MET A 356 17.29 0.88 6.52
CA MET A 356 17.45 -0.56 6.31
C MET A 356 17.99 -1.27 7.57
N GLN A 357 19.00 -0.70 8.23
CA GLN A 357 19.52 -1.24 9.49
C GLN A 357 18.47 -1.20 10.61
N LEU A 358 17.65 -0.15 10.64
CA LEU A 358 16.56 -0.07 11.62
C LEU A 358 15.54 -1.19 11.40
N LEU A 359 15.16 -1.49 10.16
CA LEU A 359 14.22 -2.57 9.83
C LEU A 359 14.78 -3.96 10.17
N ILE A 360 16.05 -4.21 9.84
CA ILE A 360 16.75 -5.48 10.09
C ILE A 360 16.77 -5.83 11.58
N ASN A 361 16.96 -4.83 12.44
CA ASN A 361 17.09 -5.04 13.88
C ASN A 361 15.76 -4.89 14.64
N ALA A 362 14.65 -4.66 13.93
CA ALA A 362 13.36 -4.38 14.56
C ALA A 362 12.81 -5.63 15.25
N THR A 363 12.44 -5.51 16.52
CA THR A 363 11.65 -6.53 17.21
C THR A 363 10.18 -6.13 17.27
N GLU A 364 9.33 -7.00 17.83
CA GLU A 364 7.91 -6.68 18.02
C GLU A 364 7.70 -5.47 18.95
N GLU A 365 8.59 -5.22 19.93
CA GLU A 365 8.49 -4.08 20.85
C GLU A 365 8.83 -2.72 20.20
N ASP A 366 9.63 -2.75 19.13
CA ASP A 366 9.97 -1.56 18.34
C ASP A 366 8.84 -1.10 17.42
N LEU A 367 7.93 -2.01 17.09
CA LEU A 367 6.81 -1.77 16.19
C LEU A 367 5.57 -1.36 16.98
N TYR A 368 4.95 -0.27 16.58
CA TYR A 368 3.80 0.26 17.29
C TYR A 368 2.82 0.97 16.37
N LEU A 369 1.56 0.97 16.79
CA LEU A 369 0.54 1.79 16.15
C LEU A 369 0.65 3.22 16.66
N SER A 370 1.11 4.10 15.77
CA SER A 370 1.48 5.47 16.08
C SER A 370 0.36 6.46 15.77
N ASP A 371 0.20 7.47 16.62
CA ASP A 371 -0.74 8.57 16.44
C ASP A 371 -0.08 9.79 15.75
N VAL A 372 1.18 9.71 15.30
CA VAL A 372 1.97 10.85 14.80
C VAL A 372 1.51 11.44 13.45
N SER A 373 0.55 10.82 12.76
CA SER A 373 0.09 11.27 11.44
C SER A 373 -0.56 12.66 11.49
N PRO A 374 -0.24 13.55 10.54
CA PRO A 374 -0.97 14.79 10.39
C PRO A 374 -2.37 14.61 9.79
N LEU A 375 -2.72 13.41 9.33
CA LEU A 375 -4.04 13.10 8.74
C LEU A 375 -5.07 12.60 9.77
N GLY A 376 -4.71 12.55 11.05
CA GLY A 376 -5.60 12.07 12.11
C GLY A 376 -5.95 10.58 12.04
N ILE A 377 -5.18 9.81 11.26
CA ILE A 377 -5.32 8.36 11.11
C ILE A 377 -4.03 7.72 11.62
N PRO A 378 -4.11 6.76 12.56
CA PRO A 378 -2.91 6.10 13.06
C PRO A 378 -2.25 5.24 11.97
N PHE A 379 -0.96 4.99 12.09
CA PHE A 379 -0.24 4.12 11.17
C PHE A 379 0.81 3.28 11.89
N ASN A 380 1.11 2.10 11.36
CA ASN A 380 2.17 1.26 11.89
C ASN A 380 3.52 1.92 11.66
N ASN A 381 4.29 2.07 12.74
CA ASN A 381 5.54 2.80 12.76
C ASN A 381 6.59 2.01 13.53
N ILE A 382 7.84 2.39 13.36
CA ILE A 382 8.99 1.82 14.06
C ILE A 382 9.66 2.92 14.89
N ARG A 383 10.14 2.55 16.08
CA ARG A 383 10.86 3.47 16.97
C ARG A 383 12.22 3.85 16.38
N ASN A 384 12.76 4.97 16.84
CA ASN A 384 14.11 5.45 16.53
C ASN A 384 14.34 5.78 15.05
N THR A 385 13.29 6.11 14.29
CA THR A 385 13.44 6.65 12.93
C THR A 385 14.14 8.01 12.94
N GLY A 386 14.80 8.38 11.84
CA GLY A 386 15.37 9.72 11.68
C GLY A 386 14.33 10.82 11.86
N SER A 387 13.10 10.58 11.41
CA SER A 387 11.93 11.44 11.65
C SER A 387 11.62 11.63 13.15
N GLU A 388 11.63 10.56 13.94
CA GLU A 388 11.39 10.64 15.39
C GLU A 388 12.53 11.39 16.09
N LEU A 389 13.78 11.07 15.78
CA LEU A 389 14.96 11.72 16.37
C LEU A 389 14.97 13.22 16.07
N TRP A 390 14.70 13.59 14.82
CA TRP A 390 14.58 14.98 14.39
C TRP A 390 13.44 15.71 15.13
N THR A 391 12.32 15.03 15.37
CA THR A 391 11.17 15.60 16.10
C THR A 391 11.53 15.85 17.56
N LYS A 392 12.18 14.89 18.23
CA LYS A 392 12.68 15.05 19.61
C LYS A 392 13.65 16.22 19.74
N GLU A 393 14.57 16.37 18.79
CA GLU A 393 15.52 17.50 18.77
C GLU A 393 14.82 18.86 18.64
N ARG A 394 13.77 18.94 17.81
CA ARG A 394 12.97 20.16 17.63
C ARG A 394 12.22 20.56 18.91
N ILE A 395 11.63 19.58 19.57
CA ILE A 395 10.95 19.77 20.86
C ILE A 395 11.96 20.28 21.90
N ALA A 396 13.13 19.65 22.01
CA ALA A 396 14.17 20.06 22.95
C ALA A 396 14.69 21.49 22.70
N LYS A 397 14.66 21.96 21.44
CA LYS A 397 15.02 23.34 21.05
C LYS A 397 13.87 24.35 21.22
N GLY A 398 12.72 23.95 21.75
CA GLY A 398 11.54 24.82 21.88
C GLY A 398 10.92 25.24 20.54
N THR A 399 11.18 24.49 19.46
CA THR A 399 10.63 24.76 18.12
C THR A 399 9.97 23.52 17.52
N PRO A 400 8.97 22.93 18.20
CA PRO A 400 8.34 21.69 17.77
C PRO A 400 7.67 21.87 16.39
N GLY A 401 7.62 20.79 15.62
CA GLY A 401 6.92 20.74 14.34
C GLY A 401 7.78 21.15 13.12
N SER A 402 7.25 20.81 11.94
CA SER A 402 7.91 21.01 10.64
C SER A 402 7.69 22.40 10.06
N PRO A 403 8.65 22.97 9.29
CA PRO A 403 8.38 24.12 8.44
C PRO A 403 7.36 23.84 7.32
N CYS A 404 6.95 22.58 7.12
CA CYS A 404 5.94 22.13 6.16
C CYS A 404 6.23 22.57 4.69
N PRO A 405 7.37 22.16 4.11
CA PRO A 405 7.81 22.64 2.80
C PRO A 405 6.93 22.17 1.63
N LYS A 406 6.30 20.99 1.77
CA LYS A 406 5.49 20.35 0.72
C LYS A 406 4.01 20.73 0.78
N LYS A 407 3.47 20.98 1.98
CA LYS A 407 2.06 21.36 2.22
C LYS A 407 1.01 20.38 1.69
N TYR A 408 1.32 19.09 1.52
CA TYR A 408 0.35 18.11 1.01
C TYR A 408 -0.72 17.73 2.05
N ALA A 409 -0.39 17.74 3.35
CA ALA A 409 -1.29 17.39 4.44
C ALA A 409 -1.78 18.64 5.23
N VAL A 410 -2.05 19.75 4.54
CA VAL A 410 -2.71 20.92 5.15
C VAL A 410 -4.22 20.64 5.17
N THR A 411 -4.82 20.66 6.36
CA THR A 411 -6.18 20.10 6.56
C THR A 411 -7.03 20.86 7.58
N THR A 412 -6.46 21.78 8.36
CA THR A 412 -7.18 22.46 9.44
C THR A 412 -7.09 23.98 9.34
N LYS A 413 -8.17 24.67 9.74
CA LYS A 413 -8.27 26.13 9.88
C LYS A 413 -8.45 26.57 11.34
N GLU A 414 -8.17 25.68 12.30
CA GLU A 414 -8.43 25.89 13.74
C GLU A 414 -7.89 27.24 14.25
N TYR A 415 -6.73 27.68 13.75
CA TYR A 415 -6.06 28.91 14.20
C TYR A 415 -5.85 29.98 13.12
N THR A 416 -6.19 29.69 11.87
CA THR A 416 -5.81 30.53 10.72
C THR A 416 -6.89 30.52 9.64
N GLU A 417 -7.04 31.62 8.91
CA GLU A 417 -8.02 31.71 7.81
C GLU A 417 -7.72 30.74 6.66
N THR A 418 -6.42 30.48 6.43
CA THR A 418 -5.91 29.50 5.47
C THR A 418 -5.60 28.17 6.16
N GLU A 419 -5.74 27.06 5.45
CA GLU A 419 -5.42 25.74 6.01
C GLU A 419 -3.94 25.60 6.36
N ILE A 420 -3.66 25.06 7.54
CA ILE A 420 -2.32 24.66 7.99
C ILE A 420 -2.30 23.17 8.34
N CYS A 421 -1.10 22.62 8.53
CA CYS A 421 -0.90 21.22 8.87
C CYS A 421 -0.70 21.07 10.39
N ILE A 422 -1.32 20.07 11.02
CA ILE A 422 -1.18 19.84 12.46
C ILE A 422 0.25 19.44 12.89
N ALA A 423 1.06 18.92 11.96
CA ALA A 423 2.47 18.65 12.18
C ALA A 423 3.38 19.86 11.86
N SER A 424 2.81 21.01 11.52
CA SER A 424 3.58 22.23 11.24
C SER A 424 3.96 22.95 12.53
N ARG A 425 5.12 23.60 12.51
CA ARG A 425 5.60 24.45 13.60
C ARG A 425 4.61 25.55 13.95
N GLN A 426 3.93 26.10 12.93
CA GLN A 426 2.92 27.13 13.14
C GLN A 426 1.75 26.60 13.98
N TYR A 427 1.19 25.46 13.59
CA TYR A 427 0.07 24.85 14.33
C TYR A 427 0.49 24.44 15.74
N GLN A 428 1.60 23.71 15.88
CA GLN A 428 2.02 23.19 17.19
C GLN A 428 2.31 24.31 18.17
N LYS A 429 2.93 25.43 17.73
CA LYS A 429 3.10 26.60 18.59
C LYS A 429 1.75 27.12 19.10
N LEU A 430 0.81 27.40 18.19
CA LEU A 430 -0.50 27.94 18.54
C LEU A 430 -1.29 27.01 19.46
N LYS A 431 -1.22 25.69 19.22
CA LYS A 431 -1.87 24.70 20.06
C LYS A 431 -1.29 24.64 21.47
N LEU A 432 0.04 24.72 21.59
CA LEU A 432 0.71 24.73 22.89
C LEU A 432 0.39 26.01 23.68
N ASP A 433 0.40 27.17 23.01
CA ASP A 433 0.03 28.46 23.62
C ASP A 433 -1.43 28.41 24.16
N GLU A 434 -2.36 27.79 23.43
CA GLU A 434 -3.74 27.57 23.90
C GLU A 434 -3.80 26.66 25.13
N ILE A 435 -3.10 25.51 25.09
CA ILE A 435 -3.09 24.54 26.20
C ILE A 435 -2.50 25.16 27.47
N GLU A 436 -1.42 25.93 27.34
CA GLU A 436 -0.77 26.61 28.46
C GLU A 436 -1.71 27.64 29.09
N ALA A 437 -2.39 28.44 28.27
CA ALA A 437 -3.30 29.49 28.71
C ALA A 437 -4.64 28.99 29.27
N SER A 438 -5.04 27.75 28.99
CA SER A 438 -6.32 27.19 29.48
C SER A 438 -6.34 27.03 31.01
N GLU A 439 -7.31 27.62 31.69
CA GLU A 439 -7.55 27.39 33.12
C GLU A 439 -8.41 26.13 33.38
N GLU A 440 -9.01 25.57 32.33
CA GLU A 440 -9.92 24.40 32.43
C GLU A 440 -9.15 23.08 32.57
N PHE A 441 -7.93 23.01 32.03
CA PHE A 441 -7.15 21.78 32.03
C PHE A 441 -6.35 21.60 33.33
N SER A 442 -6.42 20.40 33.88
CA SER A 442 -5.51 19.97 34.94
C SER A 442 -4.06 19.94 34.44
N PHE A 443 -3.09 19.88 35.36
CA PHE A 443 -1.68 19.73 34.99
C PHE A 443 -1.45 18.49 34.13
N GLU A 444 -2.07 17.36 34.49
CA GLU A 444 -1.97 16.11 33.74
C GLU A 444 -2.59 16.23 32.34
N GLU A 445 -3.72 16.93 32.21
CA GLU A 445 -4.37 17.16 30.91
C GLU A 445 -3.53 18.06 30.01
N LYS A 446 -2.95 19.14 30.56
CA LYS A 446 -2.03 20.02 29.81
C LYS A 446 -0.83 19.25 29.29
N GLN A 447 -0.24 18.39 30.12
CA GLN A 447 0.87 17.55 29.72
C GLN A 447 0.45 16.59 28.59
N PHE A 448 -0.66 15.88 28.77
CA PHE A 448 -1.17 14.91 27.79
C PHE A 448 -1.45 15.55 26.43
N TYR A 449 -2.18 16.68 26.40
CA TYR A 449 -2.51 17.36 25.14
C TYR A 449 -1.28 17.98 24.47
N SER A 450 -0.33 18.48 25.25
CA SER A 450 0.91 19.05 24.73
C SER A 450 1.76 17.96 24.05
N GLU A 451 1.91 16.81 24.68
CA GLU A 451 2.62 15.65 24.11
C GLU A 451 1.94 15.17 22.81
N ALA A 452 0.61 15.04 22.80
CA ALA A 452 -0.17 14.64 21.64
C ALA A 452 -0.10 15.63 20.45
N ALA A 453 0.11 16.92 20.73
CA ALA A 453 0.32 17.94 19.72
C ALA A 453 1.75 17.88 19.15
N MET A 454 2.75 17.75 20.03
CA MET A 454 4.17 17.76 19.66
C MET A 454 4.64 16.49 18.95
N GLU A 455 4.00 15.34 19.20
CA GLU A 455 4.38 14.08 18.54
C GLU A 455 4.07 14.07 17.03
N ARG A 456 3.24 14.99 16.52
CA ARG A 456 2.84 15.01 15.10
C ARG A 456 4.05 15.29 14.20
N THR A 457 4.29 14.43 13.22
CA THR A 457 5.48 14.48 12.35
C THR A 457 5.15 14.77 10.88
N CYS A 458 6.15 15.27 10.12
CA CYS A 458 5.97 15.58 8.71
C CYS A 458 6.14 14.34 7.82
N ILE A 459 5.05 13.63 7.54
CA ILE A 459 5.09 12.47 6.64
C ILE A 459 5.31 12.85 5.17
N CYS A 460 4.92 14.06 4.75
CA CYS A 460 4.97 14.48 3.34
C CYS A 460 6.39 14.60 2.78
N ALA A 461 7.37 14.94 3.63
CA ALA A 461 8.77 15.00 3.25
C ALA A 461 9.52 13.76 3.72
N HIS A 462 9.32 13.35 4.98
CA HIS A 462 10.16 12.33 5.60
C HIS A 462 9.98 10.94 4.96
N LEU A 463 8.81 10.61 4.39
CA LEU A 463 8.60 9.36 3.64
C LEU A 463 9.26 9.33 2.25
N GLY A 464 9.68 10.48 1.71
CA GLY A 464 10.42 10.59 0.45
C GLY A 464 11.94 10.64 0.63
N ASN A 465 12.38 11.13 1.78
CA ASN A 465 13.77 11.39 2.10
C ASN A 465 14.68 10.16 2.01
N GLY A 466 14.20 8.97 2.40
CA GLY A 466 14.98 7.73 2.29
C GLY A 466 15.39 7.40 0.86
N ALA A 467 14.52 7.66 -0.13
CA ALA A 467 14.85 7.44 -1.54
C ALA A 467 15.88 8.44 -2.07
N LEU A 468 15.82 9.71 -1.63
CA LEU A 468 16.81 10.73 -2.01
C LEU A 468 18.21 10.36 -1.49
N ILE A 469 18.29 9.88 -0.25
CA ILE A 469 19.54 9.41 0.36
C ILE A 469 20.05 8.16 -0.38
N ALA A 470 19.19 7.17 -0.60
CA ALA A 470 19.57 5.91 -1.24
C ALA A 470 20.08 6.08 -2.68
N LEU A 471 19.62 7.11 -3.40
CA LEU A 471 20.08 7.45 -4.74
C LEU A 471 21.27 8.42 -4.75
N GLY A 472 21.74 8.87 -3.59
CA GLY A 472 22.83 9.85 -3.46
C GLY A 472 22.47 11.26 -3.94
N ILE A 473 21.18 11.60 -3.98
CA ILE A 473 20.68 12.94 -4.29
C ILE A 473 20.88 13.86 -3.07
N GLU A 474 20.68 13.31 -1.87
CA GLU A 474 20.99 13.94 -0.58
C GLU A 474 22.11 13.14 0.10
N ASP A 475 23.13 13.83 0.63
CA ASP A 475 24.36 13.22 1.14
C ASP A 475 24.42 13.10 2.67
N ASP A 476 23.57 13.83 3.40
CA ASP A 476 23.55 13.88 4.86
C ASP A 476 22.24 13.35 5.46
N PRO A 477 22.17 12.06 5.82
CA PRO A 477 21.00 11.47 6.47
C PRO A 477 20.60 12.17 7.77
N LYS A 478 21.53 12.83 8.48
CA LYS A 478 21.20 13.54 9.73
C LYS A 478 20.42 14.83 9.49
N LYS A 479 20.56 15.42 8.31
CA LYS A 479 19.82 16.63 7.89
C LYS A 479 18.57 16.30 7.08
N THR A 480 18.44 15.05 6.64
CA THR A 480 17.37 14.58 5.75
C THR A 480 16.52 13.54 6.48
N PRO A 481 15.69 13.95 7.46
CA PRO A 481 14.99 13.04 8.36
C PRO A 481 14.08 12.08 7.59
N GLN A 482 14.35 10.79 7.73
CA GLN A 482 13.66 9.72 7.04
C GLN A 482 12.64 9.03 7.95
N SER A 483 11.48 8.71 7.38
CA SER A 483 10.37 8.03 8.06
C SER A 483 10.03 6.76 7.29
N ILE A 484 9.58 5.74 8.00
CA ILE A 484 9.08 4.51 7.40
C ILE A 484 7.92 3.95 8.22
N CYS A 485 7.03 3.20 7.59
CA CYS A 485 5.82 2.69 8.22
C CYS A 485 5.62 1.20 7.89
N PRO A 486 6.52 0.31 8.33
CA PRO A 486 6.42 -1.11 8.03
C PRO A 486 5.24 -1.73 8.79
N GLY A 487 4.66 -2.80 8.25
CA GLY A 487 3.69 -3.62 8.97
C GLY A 487 4.36 -4.50 10.04
N PRO A 488 3.61 -5.00 11.04
CA PRO A 488 4.15 -5.77 12.17
C PRO A 488 4.98 -7.00 11.78
N ASN A 489 4.70 -7.56 10.61
CA ASN A 489 5.40 -8.74 10.11
C ASN A 489 6.91 -8.53 9.86
N ILE A 490 7.40 -7.29 9.79
CA ILE A 490 8.82 -7.00 9.55
C ILE A 490 9.74 -7.54 10.67
N ALA A 491 9.24 -7.65 11.91
CA ALA A 491 10.03 -8.11 13.06
C ALA A 491 10.55 -9.56 12.93
N TRP A 492 10.06 -10.29 11.92
CA TRP A 492 10.39 -11.69 11.69
C TRP A 492 11.35 -11.89 10.52
N PHE A 493 11.81 -10.80 9.91
CA PHE A 493 12.80 -10.77 8.84
C PHE A 493 14.02 -9.97 9.32
N ASP A 494 15.20 -10.56 9.23
CA ASP A 494 16.36 -10.22 10.08
C ASP A 494 17.62 -9.83 9.29
N ARG A 495 17.52 -9.67 7.96
CA ARG A 495 18.64 -9.29 7.10
C ARG A 495 18.19 -8.72 5.77
N LYS A 496 19.17 -8.35 4.94
CA LYS A 496 18.94 -8.10 3.50
C LYS A 496 18.69 -9.44 2.80
N TYR A 497 17.70 -9.47 1.91
CA TYR A 497 17.40 -10.62 1.05
C TYR A 497 17.59 -10.24 -0.41
N SER A 498 18.00 -11.22 -1.22
CA SER A 498 17.98 -11.03 -2.68
C SER A 498 16.55 -11.09 -3.21
N LEU A 499 16.31 -10.54 -4.41
CA LEU A 499 14.99 -10.62 -5.04
C LEU A 499 14.56 -12.08 -5.24
N LYS A 500 15.47 -12.91 -5.76
CA LYS A 500 15.21 -14.33 -6.03
C LYS A 500 14.88 -15.09 -4.74
N GLU A 501 15.62 -14.82 -3.67
CA GLU A 501 15.38 -15.46 -2.37
C GLU A 501 13.99 -15.13 -1.80
N MET A 502 13.56 -13.86 -1.85
CA MET A 502 12.22 -13.48 -1.40
C MET A 502 11.12 -14.10 -2.30
N VAL A 503 11.34 -14.18 -3.61
CA VAL A 503 10.42 -14.84 -4.54
C VAL A 503 10.32 -16.34 -4.25
N ASP A 504 11.44 -17.01 -4.02
CA ASP A 504 11.48 -18.43 -3.70
C ASP A 504 10.84 -18.74 -2.34
N HIS A 505 10.90 -17.80 -1.38
CA HIS A 505 10.16 -17.86 -0.11
C HIS A 505 8.65 -17.81 -0.31
N ILE A 506 8.16 -16.87 -1.12
CA ILE A 506 6.72 -16.74 -1.44
C ILE A 506 6.21 -18.01 -2.14
N TYR A 507 7.02 -18.62 -3.01
CA TYR A 507 6.68 -19.86 -3.72
C TYR A 507 7.06 -21.15 -2.98
N GLY A 508 7.57 -21.10 -1.75
CA GLY A 508 7.82 -22.28 -0.92
C GLY A 508 8.92 -23.22 -1.44
N ARG A 509 9.86 -22.68 -2.24
CA ARG A 509 10.97 -23.41 -2.87
C ARG A 509 12.19 -23.58 -1.97
N ILE A 510 12.30 -22.72 -0.97
CA ILE A 510 13.35 -22.75 0.05
C ILE A 510 12.74 -22.96 1.43
N ALA A 511 13.59 -23.14 2.44
CA ALA A 511 13.15 -23.03 3.83
C ALA A 511 12.58 -21.63 4.08
N SER A 512 11.61 -21.55 5.01
CA SER A 512 11.00 -20.28 5.39
C SER A 512 12.08 -19.28 5.84
N LEU A 513 12.02 -18.05 5.31
CA LEU A 513 12.89 -16.94 5.72
C LEU A 513 12.53 -16.39 7.10
N VAL A 514 11.33 -16.70 7.58
CA VAL A 514 10.86 -16.35 8.92
C VAL A 514 10.94 -17.57 9.84
N PRO A 515 11.23 -17.38 11.15
CA PRO A 515 11.39 -18.47 12.10
C PRO A 515 10.07 -19.18 12.43
N GLU A 516 10.15 -20.39 12.99
CA GLU A 516 8.98 -21.22 13.32
C GLU A 516 8.11 -20.62 14.43
N GLU A 517 8.67 -19.74 15.26
CA GLU A 517 7.98 -19.03 16.33
C GLU A 517 7.08 -17.91 15.80
N ARG A 518 7.24 -17.49 14.54
CA ARG A 518 6.41 -16.42 13.98
C ARG A 518 4.94 -16.85 14.01
N PRO A 519 4.05 -16.06 14.64
CA PRO A 519 2.65 -16.39 14.68
C PRO A 519 2.02 -16.35 13.29
N HIS A 520 1.03 -17.21 13.07
CA HIS A 520 0.20 -17.18 11.88
C HIS A 520 -0.42 -15.78 11.66
N MET A 521 -0.56 -15.35 10.41
CA MET A 521 -0.99 -13.99 10.06
C MET A 521 -2.34 -13.61 10.67
N PHE A 522 -3.28 -14.54 10.72
CA PHE A 522 -4.60 -14.34 11.33
C PHE A 522 -4.56 -14.31 12.85
N ALA A 523 -3.68 -15.11 13.47
CA ALA A 523 -3.44 -15.08 14.91
C ALA A 523 -2.84 -13.71 15.30
N LYS A 524 -1.81 -13.26 14.57
CA LYS A 524 -1.22 -11.93 14.77
C LYS A 524 -2.25 -10.82 14.59
N GLU A 525 -3.11 -10.91 13.59
CA GLU A 525 -4.17 -9.92 13.37
C GLU A 525 -5.20 -9.87 14.50
N LEU A 526 -5.63 -11.02 15.02
CA LEU A 526 -6.52 -11.07 16.17
C LEU A 526 -5.86 -10.43 17.40
N THR A 527 -4.57 -10.71 17.63
CA THR A 527 -3.78 -10.08 18.71
C THR A 527 -3.76 -8.57 18.57
N LEU A 528 -3.47 -8.05 17.38
CA LEU A 528 -3.44 -6.61 17.12
C LEU A 528 -4.81 -5.96 17.40
N ASN A 529 -5.91 -6.63 17.03
CA ASN A 529 -7.26 -6.12 17.27
C ASN A 529 -7.63 -6.11 18.76
N VAL A 530 -7.29 -7.16 19.51
CA VAL A 530 -7.51 -7.21 20.98
C VAL A 530 -6.68 -6.14 21.68
N ASN A 531 -5.40 -5.98 21.32
CA ASN A 531 -4.53 -4.94 21.89
C ASN A 531 -5.04 -3.53 21.56
N PHE A 532 -5.53 -3.32 20.34
CA PHE A 532 -6.14 -2.04 19.95
C PHE A 532 -7.42 -1.74 20.74
N PHE A 533 -8.28 -2.75 20.92
CA PHE A 533 -9.50 -2.64 21.69
C PHE A 533 -9.23 -2.32 23.18
N GLU A 534 -8.22 -2.97 23.78
CA GLU A 534 -7.73 -2.66 25.12
C GLU A 534 -7.23 -1.21 25.21
N LYS A 535 -6.42 -0.74 24.26
CA LYS A 535 -5.96 0.67 24.21
C LYS A 535 -7.15 1.63 24.16
N LYS A 536 -8.17 1.33 23.36
CA LYS A 536 -9.40 2.13 23.27
C LYS A 536 -10.15 2.19 24.61
N ILE A 537 -10.37 1.06 25.26
CA ILE A 537 -11.06 1.01 26.57
C ILE A 537 -10.25 1.74 27.64
N ARG A 538 -8.93 1.56 27.68
CA ARG A 538 -8.06 2.26 28.65
C ARG A 538 -8.14 3.78 28.49
N ASN A 539 -8.26 4.27 27.27
CA ASN A 539 -8.30 5.68 26.95
C ASN A 539 -9.73 6.26 26.92
N HIS A 540 -10.75 5.48 27.30
CA HIS A 540 -12.16 5.88 27.26
C HIS A 540 -12.44 7.21 27.96
N ARG A 541 -11.74 7.49 29.08
CA ARG A 541 -11.85 8.75 29.82
C ARG A 541 -11.55 9.98 28.96
N PHE A 542 -10.53 9.89 28.09
CA PHE A 542 -10.09 10.99 27.24
C PHE A 542 -10.76 10.96 25.86
N PHE A 543 -11.13 9.76 25.39
CA PHE A 543 -11.79 9.54 24.12
C PHE A 543 -13.01 8.62 24.32
N PRO A 544 -14.20 9.21 24.55
CA PRO A 544 -15.41 8.44 24.84
C PRO A 544 -15.68 7.38 23.79
N PHE A 545 -15.88 6.16 24.28
CA PHE A 545 -16.18 4.97 23.50
C PHE A 545 -17.65 4.62 23.71
N SER A 546 -18.46 4.62 22.65
CA SER A 546 -19.91 4.43 22.82
C SER A 546 -20.26 2.96 23.11
N GLU A 547 -21.35 2.70 23.84
CA GLU A 547 -21.83 1.34 24.10
C GLU A 547 -22.11 0.56 22.81
N LYS A 548 -22.64 1.23 21.79
CA LYS A 548 -22.87 0.64 20.47
C LYS A 548 -21.55 0.21 19.81
N GLU A 549 -20.54 1.08 19.87
CA GLU A 549 -19.22 0.78 19.33
C GLU A 549 -18.57 -0.38 20.10
N PHE A 550 -18.66 -0.40 21.43
CA PHE A 550 -18.20 -1.52 22.25
C PHE A 550 -18.84 -2.85 21.84
N LYS A 551 -20.17 -2.89 21.71
CA LYS A 551 -20.90 -4.09 21.28
C LYS A 551 -20.48 -4.56 19.88
N GLU A 552 -20.23 -3.63 18.96
CA GLU A 552 -19.77 -3.92 17.60
C GLU A 552 -18.34 -4.52 17.61
N TYR A 553 -17.40 -3.91 18.34
CA TYR A 553 -16.05 -4.47 18.53
C TYR A 553 -16.08 -5.85 19.18
N LYS A 554 -16.84 -6.01 20.28
CA LYS A 554 -16.96 -7.28 21.01
C LYS A 554 -17.44 -8.40 20.09
N LYS A 555 -18.48 -8.13 19.30
CA LYS A 555 -19.03 -9.08 18.32
C LYS A 555 -18.00 -9.44 17.25
N ASN A 556 -17.37 -8.45 16.62
CA ASN A 556 -16.46 -8.68 15.50
C ASN A 556 -15.20 -9.44 15.93
N ILE A 557 -14.63 -9.09 17.09
CA ILE A 557 -13.48 -9.81 17.65
C ILE A 557 -13.88 -11.24 18.03
N GLN A 558 -15.08 -11.45 18.60
CA GLN A 558 -15.58 -12.80 18.90
C GLN A 558 -15.70 -13.67 17.64
N SER A 559 -16.25 -13.15 16.54
CA SER A 559 -16.25 -13.87 15.26
C SER A 559 -14.84 -14.20 14.76
N GLY A 560 -13.87 -13.36 15.11
CA GLY A 560 -12.46 -13.63 14.84
C GLY A 560 -11.88 -14.79 15.66
N PHE A 561 -12.23 -14.88 16.95
CA PHE A 561 -11.91 -16.04 17.77
C PHE A 561 -12.56 -17.30 17.19
N ASP A 562 -13.85 -17.26 16.85
CA ASP A 562 -14.59 -18.40 16.32
C ASP A 562 -13.90 -18.96 15.05
N TYR A 563 -13.51 -18.08 14.12
CA TYR A 563 -12.77 -18.49 12.92
C TYR A 563 -11.39 -19.08 13.26
N CYS A 564 -10.62 -18.43 14.13
CA CYS A 564 -9.29 -18.91 14.48
C CYS A 564 -9.35 -20.27 15.20
N THR A 565 -10.39 -20.52 16.01
CA THR A 565 -10.64 -21.83 16.61
C THR A 565 -10.92 -22.89 15.54
N GLU A 566 -11.76 -22.59 14.54
CA GLU A 566 -11.98 -23.50 13.40
C GLU A 566 -10.67 -23.78 12.64
N LEU A 567 -9.91 -22.73 12.31
CA LEU A 567 -8.63 -22.83 11.61
C LEU A 567 -7.64 -23.71 12.37
N SER A 568 -7.60 -23.58 13.70
CA SER A 568 -6.70 -24.34 14.56
C SER A 568 -6.90 -25.86 14.46
N GLN A 569 -8.06 -26.30 14.00
CA GLN A 569 -8.42 -27.72 13.82
C GLN A 569 -8.17 -28.22 12.39
N LYS A 570 -7.80 -27.35 11.45
CA LYS A 570 -7.53 -27.71 10.05
C LYS A 570 -6.14 -28.31 9.88
N THR A 571 -5.97 -29.09 8.81
CA THR A 571 -4.67 -29.59 8.39
C THR A 571 -3.82 -28.43 7.85
N PRO A 572 -2.58 -28.24 8.33
CA PRO A 572 -1.70 -27.18 7.85
C PRO A 572 -1.20 -27.47 6.43
N PHE A 573 -1.07 -26.41 5.64
CA PHE A 573 -0.28 -26.39 4.41
C PHE A 573 1.22 -26.45 4.71
N LYS A 574 2.04 -26.65 3.68
CA LYS A 574 3.50 -26.73 3.84
C LYS A 574 4.01 -25.36 4.35
N LEU A 575 4.77 -25.36 5.45
CA LEU A 575 5.26 -24.15 6.14
C LEU A 575 4.17 -23.30 6.84
N GLU A 576 2.91 -23.78 6.91
CA GLU A 576 1.84 -23.06 7.60
C GLU A 576 1.91 -23.31 9.12
N ASN A 577 2.03 -22.24 9.92
CA ASN A 577 2.15 -22.33 11.37
C ASN A 577 0.78 -22.31 12.08
N ILE A 578 -0.09 -23.28 11.78
CA ILE A 578 -1.40 -23.40 12.46
C ILE A 578 -1.25 -23.63 13.97
N GLU A 579 -0.15 -24.25 14.41
CA GLU A 579 0.06 -24.55 15.84
C GLU A 579 0.16 -23.26 16.68
N SER A 580 0.79 -22.20 16.16
CA SER A 580 0.80 -20.89 16.83
C SER A 580 -0.60 -20.30 17.05
N VAL A 581 -1.58 -20.65 16.21
CA VAL A 581 -2.98 -20.22 16.39
C VAL A 581 -3.53 -20.83 17.68
N LYS A 582 -3.33 -22.13 17.91
CA LYS A 582 -3.80 -22.84 19.12
C LYS A 582 -3.18 -22.24 20.38
N GLN A 583 -1.86 -22.10 20.38
CA GLN A 583 -1.10 -21.62 21.53
C GLN A 583 -1.54 -20.21 21.96
N MET A 584 -1.79 -19.34 20.98
CA MET A 584 -2.17 -17.95 21.25
C MET A 584 -3.62 -17.79 21.69
N LEU A 585 -4.54 -18.65 21.23
CA LEU A 585 -5.98 -18.42 21.42
C LEU A 585 -6.42 -18.37 22.87
N GLU A 586 -5.91 -19.26 23.73
CA GLU A 586 -6.32 -19.33 25.14
C GLU A 586 -5.95 -18.06 25.91
N GLU A 587 -4.69 -17.64 25.84
CA GLU A 587 -4.18 -16.43 26.50
C GLU A 587 -4.88 -15.18 25.99
N LEU A 588 -5.06 -15.09 24.67
CA LEU A 588 -5.70 -13.94 24.05
C LEU A 588 -7.18 -13.85 24.37
N LYS A 589 -7.87 -14.99 24.48
CA LYS A 589 -9.29 -15.05 24.87
C LYS A 589 -9.48 -14.58 26.30
N PHE A 590 -8.64 -15.04 27.23
CA PHE A 590 -8.64 -14.56 28.61
C PHE A 590 -8.44 -13.04 28.67
N LYS A 591 -7.46 -12.51 27.93
CA LYS A 591 -7.21 -11.07 27.85
C LYS A 591 -8.42 -10.30 27.32
N PHE A 592 -9.04 -10.78 26.24
CA PHE A 592 -10.21 -10.14 25.64
C PHE A 592 -11.43 -10.12 26.59
N ASP A 593 -11.70 -11.24 27.26
CA ASP A 593 -12.81 -11.34 28.21
C ASP A 593 -12.59 -10.44 29.43
N TYR A 594 -11.35 -10.37 29.95
CA TYR A 594 -10.97 -9.43 31.02
C TYR A 594 -11.20 -7.97 30.61
N VAL A 595 -10.80 -7.60 29.40
CA VAL A 595 -11.00 -6.24 28.86
C VAL A 595 -12.49 -5.90 28.74
N CYS A 596 -13.33 -6.85 28.30
CA CYS A 596 -14.77 -6.68 28.23
C CYS A 596 -15.40 -6.44 29.61
N ILE A 597 -15.07 -7.30 30.59
CA ILE A 597 -15.57 -7.19 31.97
C ILE A 597 -15.17 -5.86 32.60
N LYS A 598 -13.92 -5.42 32.39
CA LYS A 598 -13.43 -4.15 32.92
C LYS A 598 -14.24 -2.95 32.40
N TYR A 599 -14.58 -2.94 31.12
CA TYR A 599 -15.42 -1.89 30.54
C TYR A 599 -16.86 -1.93 31.08
N GLU A 600 -17.45 -3.12 31.17
CA GLU A 600 -18.80 -3.31 31.71
C GLU A 600 -18.90 -2.84 33.17
N ASN A 601 -17.92 -3.17 34.02
CA ASN A 601 -17.84 -2.68 35.41
C ASN A 601 -17.64 -1.16 35.51
N GLN A 602 -16.93 -0.54 34.56
CA GLN A 602 -16.77 0.93 34.53
C GLN A 602 -18.09 1.65 34.22
N LEU A 603 -19.00 1.01 33.49
CA LEU A 603 -20.34 1.56 33.21
C LEU A 603 -21.30 1.39 34.39
N GLU A 604 -21.13 0.37 35.24
CA GLU A 604 -21.98 0.17 36.42
C GLU A 604 -21.68 1.14 37.58
N ILE A 605 -20.48 1.75 37.56
CA ILE A 605 -20.01 2.70 38.59
C ILE A 605 -20.26 4.17 38.19
N ALA A 606 -20.50 4.43 36.90
CA ALA A 606 -20.79 5.75 36.33
C ALA A 606 -22.29 6.03 36.24
#